data_AF-A0A1V1NWW2-F1
#
_entry.id   AF-A0A1V1NWW2-F1
#
_cell.length_a   1.000
_cell.length_b   1.000
_cell.length_c   1.000
_cell.angle_alpha   90.00
_cell.angle_beta   90.00
_cell.angle_gamma   90.00
#
_symmetry.space_group_name_H-M   'P 1'
#
loop_
_entity.id
_entity.type
_entity.pdbx_description
1 polymer ?
#
loop_
_entity_poly.entity_id
_entity_poly.type
_entity_poly.pdbx_seq_one_letter_code
_entity_poly.pdbx_strand_id
1 'polypeptide(L)'
;MIENKGMQFILCGSSARKLKRGKANLLGGRAWRFEMFPLIWKEIDTFSLLTALNRGLIPSHYLTNHYKKSLRSYVTDYLKEEVFDEGLTRNIPAFSRFFDAMRFSHGELTNYSNIARDCGVDSKTVKEYYQILSDTLLGRMILPFNRRQSRQIITKSPKFYLFDVGVAGYLCRRKLEEELGEQFGKAFEHFILMEISAYNAYQEIDFDIQFWRTKTGLEVDFILGSGEVAIEVKGGKTFIKRFITFAKIL
;
A
#
# COMPACT_ATOMS: atom_id res chain seq x y z
N MET A 1 -1.43 11.32 -40.82
CA MET A 1 -0.98 11.25 -39.41
C MET A 1 -1.71 10.10 -38.71
N ILE A 2 -1.10 9.49 -37.70
CA ILE A 2 -1.68 8.41 -36.86
C ILE A 2 -3.08 8.77 -36.33
N GLU A 3 -3.32 10.07 -36.11
CA GLU A 3 -4.56 10.67 -35.61
C GLU A 3 -5.80 10.36 -36.49
N ASN A 4 -5.63 10.15 -37.79
CA ASN A 4 -6.75 9.90 -38.72
C ASN A 4 -7.14 8.41 -38.82
N LYS A 5 -6.48 7.51 -38.07
CA LYS A 5 -6.72 6.06 -38.16
C LYS A 5 -7.43 5.47 -36.94
N GLY A 6 -7.77 6.27 -35.92
CA GLY A 6 -8.45 5.79 -34.71
C GLY A 6 -7.67 4.75 -33.91
N MET A 7 -6.34 4.71 -34.05
CA MET A 7 -5.50 3.70 -33.39
C MET A 7 -5.32 4.04 -31.91
N GLN A 8 -5.60 3.06 -31.03
CA GLN A 8 -5.35 3.12 -29.60
C GLN A 8 -4.06 2.37 -29.27
N PHE A 9 -3.26 2.89 -28.35
CA PHE A 9 -2.02 2.27 -27.90
C PHE A 9 -2.09 2.00 -26.40
N ILE A 10 -1.73 0.79 -25.98
CA ILE A 10 -1.52 0.46 -24.57
C ILE A 10 -0.02 0.45 -24.32
N LEU A 11 0.44 1.38 -23.49
CA LEU A 11 1.82 1.49 -23.06
C LEU A 11 1.96 0.90 -21.66
N CYS A 12 2.56 -0.28 -21.58
CA CYS A 12 2.96 -0.89 -20.32
C CYS A 12 4.44 -0.56 -20.05
N GLY A 13 4.79 -0.28 -18.80
CA GLY A 13 6.17 -0.06 -18.40
C GLY A 13 6.38 -0.52 -16.97
N SER A 14 7.55 -1.10 -16.70
CA SER A 14 7.92 -1.55 -15.35
C SER A 14 8.13 -0.39 -14.36
N SER A 15 8.37 0.82 -14.87
CA SER A 15 8.59 2.02 -14.06
C SER A 15 7.51 3.06 -14.31
N ALA A 16 6.66 3.28 -13.29
CA ALA A 16 5.62 4.31 -13.32
C ALA A 16 6.21 5.72 -13.56
N ARG A 17 7.46 5.96 -13.14
CA ARG A 17 8.14 7.25 -13.30
C ARG A 17 8.77 7.43 -14.67
N LYS A 18 9.37 6.40 -15.28
CA LYS A 18 9.89 6.50 -16.67
C LYS A 18 8.78 6.88 -17.65
N LEU A 19 7.57 6.35 -17.43
CA LEU A 19 6.35 6.75 -18.14
C LEU A 19 5.95 8.21 -17.86
N LYS A 20 6.02 8.68 -16.60
CA LYS A 20 5.70 10.08 -16.21
C LYS A 20 6.74 11.12 -16.69
N ARG A 21 8.02 10.78 -16.77
CA ARG A 21 9.13 11.74 -17.07
C ARG A 21 9.64 11.70 -18.50
N GLY A 22 9.24 10.71 -19.31
CA GLY A 22 9.50 10.76 -20.75
C GLY A 22 9.01 12.12 -21.27
N LYS A 23 9.79 12.79 -22.12
CA LYS A 23 9.47 14.10 -22.75
C LYS A 23 8.21 14.06 -23.65
N ALA A 24 7.32 13.10 -23.45
CA ALA A 24 6.00 13.10 -24.03
C ALA A 24 5.25 14.29 -23.44
N ASN A 25 4.77 15.18 -24.31
CA ASN A 25 3.80 16.20 -23.94
C ASN A 25 2.77 15.57 -22.99
N LEU A 26 2.58 16.15 -21.80
CA LEU A 26 1.59 15.70 -20.83
C LEU A 26 0.27 15.58 -21.61
N LEU A 27 -0.18 14.35 -21.85
CA LEU A 27 -1.32 14.03 -22.71
C LEU A 27 -2.63 14.38 -21.97
N GLY A 28 -2.73 15.60 -21.46
CA GLY A 28 -3.85 16.11 -20.67
C GLY A 28 -5.16 15.90 -21.43
N GLY A 29 -6.07 15.15 -20.81
CA GLY A 29 -7.37 14.78 -21.38
C GLY A 29 -7.33 13.78 -22.55
N ARG A 30 -6.15 13.33 -22.99
CA ARG A 30 -5.97 12.42 -24.15
C ARG A 30 -5.31 11.09 -23.78
N ALA A 31 -4.88 10.95 -22.53
CA ALA A 31 -4.42 9.70 -21.97
C ALA A 31 -5.22 9.39 -20.71
N TRP A 32 -5.74 8.17 -20.66
CA TRP A 32 -6.31 7.61 -19.44
C TRP A 32 -5.23 6.86 -18.69
N ARG A 33 -5.28 6.96 -17.37
CA ARG A 33 -4.34 6.31 -16.48
C ARG A 33 -5.06 5.21 -15.74
N PHE A 34 -4.65 3.99 -16.01
CA PHE A 34 -5.10 2.82 -15.28
C PHE A 34 -3.98 2.35 -14.37
N GLU A 35 -4.31 2.14 -13.10
CA GLU A 35 -3.41 1.52 -12.13
C GLU A 35 -3.82 0.06 -11.96
N MET A 36 -2.86 -0.85 -12.09
CA MET A 36 -3.08 -2.29 -11.91
C MET A 36 -2.61 -2.68 -10.52
N PHE A 37 -3.54 -3.17 -9.71
CA PHE A 37 -3.25 -3.65 -8.36
C PHE A 37 -2.81 -5.13 -8.39
N PRO A 38 -2.20 -5.64 -7.32
CA PRO A 38 -2.15 -7.09 -7.09
C PRO A 38 -3.53 -7.73 -7.21
N LEU A 39 -3.58 -9.06 -7.37
CA LEU A 39 -4.85 -9.78 -7.52
C LEU A 39 -5.80 -9.47 -6.36
N ILE A 40 -7.08 -9.29 -6.67
CA ILE A 40 -8.13 -9.24 -5.65
C ILE A 40 -8.67 -10.64 -5.38
N TRP A 41 -9.31 -10.85 -4.22
CA TRP A 41 -9.82 -12.19 -3.86
C TRP A 41 -10.79 -12.76 -4.90
N LYS A 42 -11.55 -11.90 -5.62
CA LYS A 42 -12.50 -12.32 -6.67
C LYS A 42 -11.83 -12.86 -7.93
N GLU A 43 -10.55 -12.54 -8.15
CA GLU A 43 -9.77 -13.02 -9.30
C GLU A 43 -9.14 -14.40 -9.04
N ILE A 44 -9.34 -14.97 -7.84
CA ILE A 44 -8.70 -16.21 -7.41
C ILE A 44 -9.78 -17.27 -7.13
N ASP A 45 -9.85 -18.28 -7.99
CA ASP A 45 -10.86 -19.36 -7.91
C ASP A 45 -10.88 -20.05 -6.53
N THR A 46 -9.71 -20.44 -6.03
CA THR A 46 -9.56 -21.10 -4.71
C THR A 46 -8.80 -20.19 -3.75
N PHE A 47 -9.45 -19.12 -3.31
CA PHE A 47 -8.83 -18.16 -2.40
C PHE A 47 -8.53 -18.76 -1.02
N SER A 48 -7.28 -18.61 -0.58
CA SER A 48 -6.83 -18.89 0.79
C SER A 48 -6.29 -17.61 1.43
N LEU A 49 -6.93 -17.17 2.53
CA LEU A 49 -6.55 -15.95 3.25
C LEU A 49 -5.13 -16.07 3.82
N LEU A 50 -4.80 -17.14 4.55
CA LEU A 50 -3.44 -17.35 5.04
C LEU A 50 -2.39 -17.37 3.93
N THR A 51 -2.75 -17.89 2.75
CA THR A 51 -1.86 -17.84 1.59
C THR A 51 -1.67 -16.41 1.12
N ALA A 52 -2.75 -15.64 0.95
CA ALA A 52 -2.66 -14.22 0.56
C ALA A 52 -1.84 -13.40 1.55
N LEU A 53 -2.10 -13.54 2.86
CA LEU A 53 -1.41 -12.78 3.90
C LEU A 53 0.08 -13.13 4.03
N ASN A 54 0.49 -14.37 3.71
CA ASN A 54 1.90 -14.77 3.77
C ASN A 54 2.66 -14.56 2.46
N ARG A 55 1.99 -14.73 1.31
CA ARG A 55 2.63 -14.70 -0.01
C ARG A 55 2.47 -13.37 -0.73
N GLY A 56 1.45 -12.59 -0.37
CA GLY A 56 1.00 -11.45 -1.18
C GLY A 56 0.14 -11.92 -2.33
N LEU A 57 -0.37 -10.96 -3.10
CA LEU A 57 -1.32 -11.18 -4.19
C LEU A 57 -0.73 -10.83 -5.57
N ILE A 58 0.56 -10.51 -5.62
CA ILE A 58 1.28 -10.46 -6.89
C ILE A 58 1.18 -11.86 -7.53
N PRO A 59 0.70 -11.99 -8.79
CA PRO A 59 0.42 -13.30 -9.39
C PRO A 59 1.60 -14.29 -9.29
N SER A 60 2.81 -13.81 -9.57
CA SER A 60 4.04 -14.61 -9.52
C SER A 60 4.48 -15.02 -8.11
N HIS A 61 3.88 -14.44 -7.06
CA HIS A 61 4.12 -14.79 -5.66
C HIS A 61 3.00 -15.69 -5.12
N TYR A 62 1.75 -15.40 -5.44
CA TYR A 62 0.59 -16.14 -4.96
C TYR A 62 0.55 -17.56 -5.55
N LEU A 63 0.70 -17.67 -6.87
CA LEU A 63 0.52 -18.90 -7.64
C LEU A 63 1.68 -19.89 -7.54
N THR A 64 2.83 -19.48 -6.99
CA THR A 64 4.03 -20.32 -6.91
C THR A 64 4.21 -20.97 -5.54
N ASN A 65 4.77 -22.18 -5.52
CA ASN A 65 5.20 -22.85 -4.29
C ASN A 65 6.51 -22.26 -3.73
N HIS A 66 7.29 -21.56 -4.55
CA HIS A 66 8.56 -20.94 -4.14
C HIS A 66 8.43 -19.46 -3.76
N TYR A 67 7.29 -19.06 -3.20
CA TYR A 67 6.95 -17.65 -2.92
C TYR A 67 8.03 -16.91 -2.10
N LYS A 68 8.72 -17.58 -1.18
CA LYS A 68 9.81 -16.97 -0.40
C LYS A 68 10.98 -16.52 -1.28
N LYS A 69 11.31 -17.29 -2.31
CA LYS A 69 12.36 -16.93 -3.27
C LYS A 69 11.89 -15.75 -4.11
N SER A 70 10.65 -15.77 -4.59
CA SER A 70 10.05 -14.68 -5.36
C SER A 70 9.96 -13.38 -4.57
N LEU A 71 9.49 -13.42 -3.31
CA LEU A 71 9.46 -12.25 -2.43
C LEU A 71 10.86 -11.72 -2.15
N ARG A 72 11.84 -12.61 -1.91
CA ARG A 72 13.23 -12.21 -1.73
C ARG A 72 13.76 -11.49 -2.96
N SER A 73 13.61 -12.07 -4.14
CA SER A 73 14.12 -11.46 -5.38
C SER A 73 13.41 -10.16 -5.69
N TYR A 74 12.09 -10.11 -5.48
CA TYR A 74 11.32 -8.88 -5.69
C TYR A 74 11.75 -7.77 -4.73
N VAL A 75 11.88 -8.06 -3.44
CA VAL A 75 12.26 -7.04 -2.45
C VAL A 75 13.73 -6.64 -2.53
N THR A 76 14.61 -7.62 -2.70
CA THR A 76 16.07 -7.39 -2.61
C THR A 76 16.65 -6.93 -3.92
N ASP A 77 16.20 -7.52 -5.02
CA ASP A 77 16.80 -7.31 -6.33
C ASP A 77 16.00 -6.23 -7.08
N TYR A 78 14.66 -6.27 -7.06
CA TYR A 78 13.85 -5.30 -7.81
C TYR A 78 13.55 -4.01 -7.04
N LEU A 79 12.89 -4.08 -5.88
CA LEU A 79 12.41 -2.89 -5.17
C LEU A 79 13.56 -2.00 -4.69
N LYS A 80 14.63 -2.59 -4.17
CA LYS A 80 15.79 -1.82 -3.76
C LYS A 80 16.43 -1.13 -4.96
N GLU A 81 16.71 -1.84 -6.05
CA GLU A 81 17.32 -1.26 -7.24
C GLU A 81 16.43 -0.18 -7.87
N GLU A 82 15.14 -0.45 -8.10
CA GLU A 82 14.24 0.52 -8.73
C GLU A 82 14.10 1.79 -7.87
N VAL A 83 14.02 1.66 -6.53
CA VAL A 83 13.95 2.84 -5.65
C VAL A 83 15.29 3.57 -5.55
N PHE A 84 16.42 2.86 -5.60
CA PHE A 84 17.74 3.50 -5.66
C PHE A 84 17.97 4.22 -6.99
N ASP A 85 17.45 3.68 -8.09
CA ASP A 85 17.55 4.28 -9.43
C ASP A 85 16.59 5.47 -9.57
N GLU A 86 15.39 5.39 -8.98
CA GLU A 86 14.39 6.46 -8.99
C GLU A 86 14.72 7.57 -7.99
N GLY A 87 15.23 7.19 -6.83
CA GLY A 87 15.76 8.08 -5.83
C GLY A 87 17.22 8.38 -6.13
N LEU A 88 17.49 9.52 -6.78
CA LEU A 88 18.74 10.29 -6.63
C LEU A 88 18.95 10.73 -5.16
N THR A 89 18.75 9.81 -4.22
CA THR A 89 19.12 9.91 -2.84
C THR A 89 20.63 10.02 -2.85
N ARG A 90 21.12 11.22 -2.54
CA ARG A 90 22.55 11.52 -2.45
C ARG A 90 23.26 10.62 -1.41
N ASN A 91 22.49 9.87 -0.61
CA ASN A 91 22.93 9.03 0.50
C ASN A 91 22.22 7.66 0.50
N ILE A 92 22.69 6.75 -0.36
CA ILE A 92 22.26 5.34 -0.44
C ILE A 92 22.29 4.64 0.94
N PRO A 93 23.36 4.79 1.77
CA PRO A 93 23.37 4.20 3.10
C PRO A 93 22.22 4.63 4.00
N ALA A 94 21.84 5.91 3.97
CA ALA A 94 20.72 6.42 4.76
C ALA A 94 19.38 5.88 4.26
N PHE A 95 19.20 5.76 2.94
CA PHE A 95 18.00 5.15 2.38
C PHE A 95 17.88 3.67 2.74
N SER A 96 18.99 2.91 2.72
CA SER A 96 18.97 1.51 3.17
C SER A 96 18.54 1.39 4.64
N ARG A 97 19.06 2.26 5.53
CA ARG A 97 18.62 2.29 6.94
C ARG A 97 17.14 2.66 7.07
N PHE A 98 16.65 3.58 6.25
CA PHE A 98 15.24 3.93 6.20
C PHE A 98 14.36 2.74 5.82
N PHE A 99 14.75 2.01 4.78
CA PHE A 99 14.00 0.85 4.31
C PHE A 99 13.92 -0.26 5.39
N ASP A 100 14.98 -0.43 6.18
CA ASP A 100 14.98 -1.33 7.34
C ASP A 100 14.18 -0.78 8.53
N ALA A 101 14.21 0.54 8.77
CA ALA A 101 13.52 1.18 9.89
C ALA A 101 12.00 1.27 9.67
N MET A 102 11.55 1.54 8.44
CA MET A 102 10.13 1.74 8.15
C MET A 102 9.26 0.51 8.45
N ARG A 103 9.84 -0.70 8.45
CA ARG A 103 9.14 -1.95 8.75
C ARG A 103 8.52 -1.95 10.14
N PHE A 104 9.12 -1.23 11.10
CA PHE A 104 8.63 -1.16 12.48
C PHE A 104 7.40 -0.27 12.63
N SER A 105 7.15 0.60 11.65
CA SER A 105 5.99 1.49 11.60
C SER A 105 5.01 1.14 10.48
N HIS A 106 5.20 0.01 9.79
CA HIS A 106 4.32 -0.39 8.70
C HIS A 106 2.91 -0.69 9.22
N GLY A 107 1.90 -0.04 8.65
CA GLY A 107 0.50 -0.14 9.08
C GLY A 107 0.22 0.56 10.43
N GLU A 108 1.21 1.28 10.96
CA GLU A 108 1.14 1.99 12.23
C GLU A 108 1.38 3.48 12.01
N LEU A 109 1.14 4.30 13.05
CA LEU A 109 1.42 5.72 13.00
C LEU A 109 2.91 5.98 12.72
N THR A 110 3.19 6.67 11.62
CA THR A 110 4.55 6.99 11.20
C THR A 110 5.12 8.12 12.06
N ASN A 111 6.25 7.85 12.73
CA ASN A 111 7.02 8.85 13.45
C ASN A 111 8.30 9.19 12.69
N TYR A 112 8.21 10.23 11.85
CA TYR A 112 9.36 10.68 11.04
C TYR A 112 10.59 11.05 11.85
N SER A 113 10.43 11.57 13.07
CA SER A 113 11.54 11.99 13.92
C SER A 113 12.33 10.80 14.46
N ASN A 114 11.65 9.71 14.82
CA ASN A 114 12.32 8.49 15.26
C ASN A 114 13.06 7.81 14.10
N ILE A 115 12.40 7.65 12.96
CA ILE A 115 13.02 7.06 11.77
C ILE A 115 14.23 7.90 11.32
N ALA A 116 14.12 9.24 11.36
CA ALA A 116 15.22 10.14 11.01
C ALA A 116 16.45 9.94 11.89
N ARG A 117 16.25 9.76 13.20
CA ARG A 117 17.31 9.46 14.17
C ARG A 117 18.01 8.15 13.84
N ASP A 118 17.25 7.09 13.55
CA ASP A 118 17.79 5.76 13.21
C ASP A 118 18.55 5.78 11.87
N CYS A 119 18.12 6.64 10.94
CA CYS A 119 18.72 6.80 9.63
C CYS A 119 19.91 7.76 9.61
N GLY A 120 20.09 8.60 10.62
CA GLY A 120 21.12 9.66 10.66
C GLY A 120 20.86 10.78 9.64
N VAL A 121 19.58 11.12 9.41
CA VAL A 121 19.15 12.23 8.52
C VAL A 121 18.10 13.07 9.22
N ASP A 122 17.61 14.14 8.58
CA ASP A 122 16.50 14.93 9.11
C ASP A 122 15.12 14.32 8.77
N SER A 123 14.07 14.74 9.49
CA SER A 123 12.71 14.24 9.26
C SER A 123 12.13 14.66 7.90
N LYS A 124 12.67 15.71 7.26
CA LYS A 124 12.22 16.12 5.92
C LYS A 124 12.68 15.09 4.89
N THR A 125 13.93 14.64 5.00
CA THR A 125 14.53 13.58 4.18
C THR A 125 13.74 12.28 4.31
N VAL A 126 13.33 11.89 5.52
CA VAL A 126 12.48 10.70 5.71
C VAL A 126 11.11 10.86 5.04
N LYS A 127 10.50 12.05 5.11
CA LYS A 127 9.25 12.31 4.38
C LYS A 127 9.44 12.19 2.86
N GLU A 128 10.54 12.70 2.34
CA GLU A 128 10.91 12.56 0.92
C GLU A 128 11.09 11.08 0.55
N TYR A 129 11.66 10.25 1.42
CA TYR A 129 11.76 8.81 1.18
C TYR A 129 10.41 8.11 1.10
N TYR A 130 9.47 8.42 2.01
CA TYR A 130 8.10 7.93 1.90
C TYR A 130 7.40 8.44 0.63
N GLN A 131 7.63 9.70 0.26
CA GLN A 131 7.07 10.27 -0.97
C GLN A 131 7.59 9.53 -2.21
N ILE A 132 8.87 9.17 -2.24
CA ILE A 132 9.44 8.34 -3.31
C ILE A 132 8.67 7.02 -3.39
N LEU A 133 8.51 6.29 -2.27
CA LEU A 133 7.75 5.02 -2.29
C LEU A 133 6.31 5.19 -2.79
N SER A 134 5.65 6.31 -2.51
CA SER A 134 4.31 6.59 -3.02
C SER A 134 4.28 7.00 -4.49
N ASP A 135 5.23 7.82 -4.94
CA ASP A 135 5.33 8.23 -6.34
C ASP A 135 5.63 7.06 -7.27
N THR A 136 6.26 6.02 -6.73
CA THR A 136 6.70 4.81 -7.43
C THR A 136 5.74 3.63 -7.24
N LEU A 137 4.56 3.90 -6.65
CA LEU A 137 3.48 2.93 -6.42
C LEU A 137 3.88 1.73 -5.54
N LEU A 138 4.92 1.89 -4.72
CA LEU A 138 5.37 0.86 -3.78
C LEU A 138 4.65 0.92 -2.44
N GLY A 139 3.91 1.98 -2.18
CA GLY A 139 3.07 2.09 -1.02
C GLY A 139 2.30 3.39 -0.98
N ARG A 140 1.51 3.57 0.06
CA ARG A 140 0.63 4.73 0.20
C ARG A 140 0.54 5.21 1.64
N MET A 141 0.37 6.51 1.76
CA MET A 141 0.08 7.16 3.03
C MET A 141 -1.43 7.24 3.25
N ILE A 142 -1.89 6.70 4.37
CA ILE A 142 -3.27 6.83 4.83
C ILE A 142 -3.29 7.95 5.85
N LEU A 143 -3.99 9.02 5.51
CA LEU A 143 -4.05 10.23 6.33
C LEU A 143 -5.14 10.10 7.41
N PRO A 144 -4.98 10.77 8.56
CA PRO A 144 -6.05 10.85 9.53
C PRO A 144 -7.23 11.66 8.99
N PHE A 145 -8.43 11.15 9.18
CA PHE A 145 -9.68 11.84 8.92
C PHE A 145 -9.89 12.94 9.95
N ASN A 146 -10.18 14.15 9.48
CA ASN A 146 -10.39 15.30 10.34
C ASN A 146 -11.54 16.17 9.83
N ARG A 147 -12.76 15.87 10.29
CA ARG A 147 -13.95 16.71 10.00
C ARG A 147 -14.01 17.96 10.90
N ARG A 148 -13.44 17.90 12.11
CA ARG A 148 -13.35 19.00 13.09
C ARG A 148 -12.09 18.83 13.94
N GLN A 149 -11.29 19.89 14.08
CA GLN A 149 -10.08 19.86 14.93
C GLN A 149 -10.46 19.69 16.42
N SER A 150 -10.34 18.47 16.94
CA SER A 150 -10.32 18.20 18.37
C SER A 150 -8.89 17.93 18.84
N ARG A 151 -8.51 18.50 19.99
CA ARG A 151 -7.19 18.26 20.60
C ARG A 151 -6.96 16.78 20.97
N GLN A 152 -8.02 15.97 21.06
CA GLN A 152 -7.94 14.55 21.40
C GLN A 152 -7.73 13.62 20.19
N ILE A 153 -7.86 14.13 18.97
CA ILE A 153 -7.75 13.34 17.73
C ILE A 153 -6.32 13.46 17.17
N ILE A 154 -5.79 12.36 16.61
CA ILE A 154 -4.55 12.38 15.84
C ILE A 154 -4.87 13.00 14.48
N THR A 155 -4.21 14.10 14.15
CA THR A 155 -4.55 14.91 12.95
C THR A 155 -3.40 15.08 11.96
N LYS A 156 -2.19 14.60 12.29
CA LYS A 156 -0.98 14.87 11.49
C LYS A 156 -0.10 13.67 11.20
N SER A 157 -0.19 12.59 12.00
CA SER A 157 0.64 11.41 11.80
C SER A 157 -0.10 10.43 10.89
N PRO A 158 0.38 10.15 9.67
CA PRO A 158 -0.23 9.18 8.78
C PRO A 158 0.19 7.76 9.15
N LYS A 159 -0.50 6.77 8.57
CA LYS A 159 -0.02 5.39 8.48
C LYS A 159 0.57 5.14 7.09
N PHE A 160 1.60 4.31 6.99
CA PHE A 160 2.15 3.89 5.70
C PHE A 160 1.91 2.39 5.48
N TYR A 161 1.41 2.03 4.30
CA TYR A 161 1.27 0.64 3.87
C TYR A 161 2.00 0.45 2.55
N LEU A 162 2.70 -0.66 2.43
CA LEU A 162 3.22 -1.12 1.14
C LEU A 162 2.07 -1.55 0.24
N PHE A 163 2.31 -1.59 -1.07
CA PHE A 163 1.28 -1.94 -2.05
C PHE A 163 0.79 -3.41 -1.91
N ASP A 164 1.60 -4.29 -1.32
CA ASP A 164 1.31 -5.72 -1.18
C ASP A 164 1.63 -6.25 0.23
N VAL A 165 0.70 -7.04 0.79
CA VAL A 165 0.78 -7.61 2.14
C VAL A 165 1.86 -8.68 2.29
N GLY A 166 2.20 -9.40 1.22
CA GLY A 166 3.29 -10.39 1.21
C GLY A 166 4.65 -9.73 1.20
N VAL A 167 4.80 -8.66 0.40
CA VAL A 167 5.99 -7.80 0.38
C VAL A 167 6.22 -7.20 1.76
N ALA A 168 5.19 -6.63 2.38
CA ALA A 168 5.26 -6.15 3.76
C ALA A 168 5.59 -7.27 4.75
N GLY A 169 4.94 -8.42 4.62
CA GLY A 169 5.19 -9.59 5.44
C GLY A 169 6.64 -10.05 5.39
N TYR A 170 7.23 -10.10 4.19
CA TYR A 170 8.64 -10.44 4.00
C TYR A 170 9.57 -9.44 4.70
N LEU A 171 9.34 -8.14 4.51
CA LEU A 171 10.13 -7.07 5.13
C LEU A 171 10.05 -7.07 6.66
N CYS A 172 8.84 -7.25 7.19
CA CYS A 172 8.59 -7.35 8.63
C CYS A 172 8.96 -8.71 9.22
N ARG A 173 9.48 -9.65 8.40
CA ARG A 173 9.80 -11.03 8.80
C ARG A 173 8.62 -11.76 9.45
N ARG A 174 7.41 -11.44 9.01
CA ARG A 174 6.15 -12.01 9.50
C ARG A 174 5.93 -13.40 8.89
N LYS A 175 5.49 -14.34 9.72
CA LYS A 175 4.97 -15.65 9.32
C LYS A 175 3.69 -15.91 10.10
N LEU A 176 2.60 -16.16 9.40
CA LEU A 176 1.30 -16.49 9.99
C LEU A 176 1.01 -17.97 9.78
N GLU A 177 0.77 -18.68 10.87
CA GLU A 177 0.41 -20.10 10.86
C GLU A 177 -1.09 -20.30 11.02
N GLU A 178 -1.77 -19.31 11.60
CA GLU A 178 -3.21 -19.32 11.85
C GLU A 178 -3.82 -17.92 11.67
N GLU A 179 -5.15 -17.90 11.52
CA GLU A 179 -5.95 -16.68 11.36
C GLU A 179 -6.27 -16.05 12.72
N LEU A 180 -5.23 -15.86 13.54
CA LEU A 180 -5.33 -15.39 14.91
C LEU A 180 -4.11 -14.56 15.32
N GLY A 181 -4.31 -13.68 16.30
CA GLY A 181 -3.25 -12.90 16.93
C GLY A 181 -3.02 -11.53 16.28
N GLU A 182 -2.20 -10.73 16.95
CA GLU A 182 -1.95 -9.33 16.57
C GLU A 182 -1.38 -9.22 15.14
N GLN A 183 -0.38 -10.04 14.81
CA GLN A 183 0.26 -10.02 13.50
C GLN A 183 -0.69 -10.45 12.37
N PHE A 184 -1.65 -11.33 12.66
CA PHE A 184 -2.72 -11.65 11.72
C PHE A 184 -3.67 -10.47 11.54
N GLY A 185 -4.11 -9.84 12.63
CA GLY A 185 -4.97 -8.65 12.58
C GLY A 185 -4.38 -7.54 11.71
N LYS A 186 -3.10 -7.19 11.92
CA LYS A 186 -2.40 -6.17 11.11
C LYS A 186 -2.28 -6.55 9.64
N ALA A 187 -1.99 -7.82 9.35
CA ALA A 187 -1.92 -8.31 7.97
C ALA A 187 -3.31 -8.30 7.30
N PHE A 188 -4.35 -8.64 8.05
CA PHE A 188 -5.72 -8.64 7.56
C PHE A 188 -6.23 -7.23 7.28
N GLU A 189 -5.97 -6.27 8.17
CA GLU A 189 -6.23 -4.84 7.93
C GLU A 189 -5.55 -4.35 6.65
N HIS A 190 -4.27 -4.70 6.45
CA HIS A 190 -3.55 -4.37 5.22
C HIS A 190 -4.19 -5.02 3.97
N PHE A 191 -4.58 -6.29 4.06
CA PHE A 191 -5.30 -6.95 2.96
C PHE A 191 -6.63 -6.25 2.63
N ILE A 192 -7.40 -5.85 3.63
CA ILE A 192 -8.64 -5.08 3.43
C ILE A 192 -8.34 -3.73 2.76
N LEU A 193 -7.26 -3.04 3.15
CA LEU A 193 -6.84 -1.82 2.47
C LEU A 193 -6.54 -2.05 0.99
N MET A 194 -5.88 -3.16 0.64
CA MET A 194 -5.61 -3.51 -0.76
C MET A 194 -6.92 -3.69 -1.55
N GLU A 195 -7.88 -4.41 -0.99
CA GLU A 195 -9.20 -4.63 -1.60
C GLU A 195 -9.99 -3.32 -1.78
N ILE A 196 -10.01 -2.46 -0.76
CA ILE A 196 -10.66 -1.14 -0.86
C ILE A 196 -9.99 -0.29 -1.94
N SER A 197 -8.65 -0.32 -2.02
CA SER A 197 -7.89 0.46 -3.00
C SER A 197 -8.17 0.00 -4.43
N ALA A 198 -8.16 -1.32 -4.67
CA ALA A 198 -8.46 -1.90 -5.97
C ALA A 198 -9.92 -1.62 -6.37
N TYR A 199 -10.87 -1.76 -5.44
CA TYR A 199 -12.29 -1.42 -5.70
C TYR A 199 -12.47 0.06 -6.07
N ASN A 200 -11.87 0.98 -5.32
CA ASN A 200 -11.94 2.41 -5.58
C ASN A 200 -11.41 2.77 -6.99
N ALA A 201 -10.30 2.15 -7.39
CA ALA A 201 -9.68 2.38 -8.70
C ALA A 201 -10.47 1.72 -9.85
N TYR A 202 -10.88 0.46 -9.70
CA TYR A 202 -11.56 -0.29 -10.76
C TYR A 202 -13.00 0.14 -10.99
N GLN A 203 -13.63 0.77 -10.00
CA GLN A 203 -14.97 1.37 -10.14
C GLN A 203 -14.93 2.88 -10.44
N GLU A 204 -13.72 3.47 -10.55
CA GLU A 204 -13.53 4.89 -10.84
C GLU A 204 -14.31 5.82 -9.86
N ILE A 205 -14.41 5.45 -8.58
CA ILE A 205 -15.19 6.19 -7.58
C ILE A 205 -14.41 7.41 -7.06
N ASP A 206 -13.08 7.29 -6.96
CA ASP A 206 -12.15 8.35 -6.55
C ASP A 206 -12.40 8.94 -5.14
N PHE A 207 -12.74 8.09 -4.15
CA PHE A 207 -12.83 8.54 -2.76
C PHE A 207 -11.48 8.52 -2.02
N ASP A 208 -11.37 9.38 -1.02
CA ASP A 208 -10.28 9.33 -0.04
C ASP A 208 -10.41 8.12 0.88
N ILE A 209 -9.27 7.48 1.18
CA ILE A 209 -9.15 6.42 2.19
C ILE A 209 -8.34 6.98 3.35
N GLN A 210 -8.98 7.14 4.49
CA GLN A 210 -8.42 7.74 5.69
C GLN A 210 -8.61 6.80 6.88
N PHE A 211 -8.03 7.12 8.04
CA PHE A 211 -8.30 6.42 9.30
C PHE A 211 -8.70 7.43 10.37
N TRP A 212 -9.28 7.00 11.48
CA TRP A 212 -9.51 7.89 12.62
C TRP A 212 -8.97 7.30 13.90
N ARG A 213 -8.28 8.12 14.70
CA ARG A 213 -7.73 7.65 15.96
C ARG A 213 -7.68 8.75 17.01
N THR A 214 -8.01 8.42 18.25
CA THR A 214 -7.80 9.29 19.41
C THR A 214 -6.38 9.13 19.96
N LYS A 215 -5.92 10.14 20.69
CA LYS A 215 -4.67 10.06 21.47
C LYS A 215 -4.71 8.98 22.55
N THR A 216 -5.91 8.56 22.99
CA THR A 216 -6.11 7.50 23.97
C THR A 216 -6.13 6.09 23.34
N GLY A 217 -6.07 5.99 22.02
CA GLY A 217 -5.94 4.71 21.31
C GLY A 217 -7.24 4.11 20.78
N LEU A 218 -8.38 4.81 20.87
CA LEU A 218 -9.59 4.42 20.15
C LEU A 218 -9.39 4.67 18.65
N GLU A 219 -9.78 3.70 17.82
CA GLU A 219 -9.44 3.70 16.40
C GLU A 219 -10.58 3.18 15.53
N VAL A 220 -10.71 3.77 14.35
CA VAL A 220 -11.49 3.27 13.20
C VAL A 220 -10.49 3.10 12.06
N ASP A 221 -10.35 1.88 11.56
CA ASP A 221 -9.28 1.49 10.66
C ASP A 221 -9.37 2.22 9.31
N PHE A 222 -10.58 2.28 8.73
CA PHE A 222 -10.81 3.02 7.49
C PHE A 222 -12.06 3.90 7.54
N ILE A 223 -11.92 5.11 7.00
CA ILE A 223 -12.98 6.07 6.73
C ILE A 223 -12.92 6.41 5.24
N LEU A 224 -14.06 6.24 4.56
CA LEU A 224 -14.20 6.41 3.12
C LEU A 224 -15.18 7.54 2.80
N GLY A 225 -15.06 8.13 1.60
CA GLY A 225 -16.05 9.07 1.08
C GLY A 225 -16.28 10.27 2.00
N SER A 226 -15.22 10.92 2.48
CA SER A 226 -15.33 12.07 3.39
C SER A 226 -16.09 11.80 4.71
N GLY A 227 -16.13 10.56 5.18
CA GLY A 227 -16.81 10.18 6.43
C GLY A 227 -18.20 9.58 6.24
N GLU A 228 -18.58 9.20 5.02
CA GLU A 228 -19.83 8.50 4.73
C GLU A 228 -19.81 7.06 5.22
N VAL A 229 -18.65 6.40 5.14
CA VAL A 229 -18.49 5.00 5.55
C VAL A 229 -17.33 4.88 6.54
N ALA A 230 -17.58 4.17 7.64
CA ALA A 230 -16.58 3.78 8.63
C ALA A 230 -16.46 2.25 8.66
N ILE A 231 -15.22 1.75 8.59
CA ILE A 231 -14.91 0.32 8.56
C ILE A 231 -13.96 0.01 9.73
N GLU A 232 -14.35 -0.99 10.52
CA GLU A 232 -13.53 -1.60 11.57
C GLU A 232 -13.20 -3.04 11.12
N VAL A 233 -11.92 -3.39 11.12
CA VAL A 233 -11.41 -4.68 10.67
C VAL A 233 -11.13 -5.56 11.89
N LYS A 234 -11.80 -6.72 11.95
CA LYS A 234 -11.63 -7.69 13.03
C LYS A 234 -11.10 -9.01 12.51
N GLY A 235 -9.87 -9.33 12.89
CA GLY A 235 -9.26 -10.63 12.62
C GLY A 235 -9.67 -11.68 13.66
N GLY A 236 -10.51 -12.65 13.28
CA GLY A 236 -10.83 -13.80 14.12
C GLY A 236 -11.83 -14.77 13.51
N LYS A 237 -11.75 -16.06 13.89
CA LYS A 237 -12.53 -17.19 13.34
C LYS A 237 -14.05 -16.96 13.26
N THR A 238 -14.61 -16.16 14.16
CA THR A 238 -16.07 -15.92 14.24
C THR A 238 -16.56 -14.90 13.20
N PHE A 239 -15.70 -14.00 12.70
CA PHE A 239 -16.12 -12.86 11.88
C PHE A 239 -15.84 -13.02 10.38
N ILE A 240 -14.97 -13.95 9.99
CA ILE A 240 -14.56 -14.18 8.59
C ILE A 240 -15.74 -14.69 7.73
N LYS A 241 -16.72 -15.41 8.32
CA LYS A 241 -17.93 -15.83 7.60
C LYS A 241 -18.86 -14.68 7.17
N ARG A 242 -18.69 -13.47 7.72
CA ARG A 242 -19.60 -12.33 7.50
C ARG A 242 -19.01 -11.26 6.57
N PHE A 243 -17.70 -11.25 6.34
CA PHE A 243 -17.05 -10.29 5.44
C PHE A 243 -17.34 -10.55 3.96
N ILE A 244 -17.56 -11.80 3.55
CA ILE A 244 -18.02 -12.13 2.18
C ILE A 244 -19.43 -11.56 1.92
N THR A 245 -20.18 -11.21 2.96
CA THR A 245 -21.54 -10.66 2.85
C THR A 245 -21.61 -9.13 2.92
N PHE A 246 -20.51 -8.40 3.12
CA PHE A 246 -20.50 -6.93 3.12
C PHE A 246 -20.23 -6.28 1.76
N ALA A 247 -20.05 -7.06 0.69
CA ALA A 247 -20.12 -6.58 -0.70
C ALA A 247 -21.57 -6.47 -1.23
N LYS A 248 -22.53 -6.16 -0.34
CA LYS A 248 -23.71 -5.37 -0.70
C LYS A 248 -23.51 -3.98 -0.10
N ILE A 249 -22.52 -3.28 -0.64
CA ILE A 249 -22.65 -1.83 -0.78
C ILE A 249 -23.74 -1.68 -1.85
N LEU A 250 -24.79 -0.93 -1.51
CA LEU A 250 -25.95 -0.69 -2.38
C LEU A 250 -25.54 -0.33 -3.81
#